data_AF-A0AAU6I0J8-F1
#
_entry.id   AF-A0AAU6I0J8-F1
#
_cell.length_a   1.000
_cell.length_b   1.000
_cell.length_c   1.000
_cell.angle_alpha   90.00
_cell.angle_beta   90.00
_cell.angle_gamma   90.00
#
_symmetry.space_group_name_H-M   'P 1'
#
loop_
_entity.id
_entity.type
_entity.pdbx_description
1 polymer ?
#
loop_
_entity_poly.entity_id
_entity_poly.type
_entity_poly.pdbx_seq_one_letter_code
_entity_poly.pdbx_strand_id
1 'polypeptide(L)'
;MDFDSLGAAIVEELDACGNRYPHHALIYPHAGHGVGTFPYLAAGTRYPLTGREIDLGGTRAGNAAAQEAGWHRVLALLASLGL
;
A
#
# COMPACT_ATOMS: atom_id res chain seq x y z
N MET A 1 -6.17 -18.07 2.87
CA MET A 1 -5.16 -17.07 2.48
C MET A 1 -5.77 -15.73 2.81
N ASP A 2 -5.17 -15.02 3.76
CA ASP A 2 -5.63 -13.70 4.20
C ASP A 2 -5.17 -12.66 3.16
N PHE A 3 -6.04 -11.75 2.73
CA PHE A 3 -5.64 -10.73 1.75
C PHE A 3 -4.61 -9.76 2.33
N ASP A 4 -4.59 -9.60 3.66
CA ASP A 4 -3.61 -8.78 4.36
C ASP A 4 -2.18 -9.38 4.32
N SER A 5 -2.04 -10.65 3.92
CA SER A 5 -0.76 -11.36 3.90
C SER A 5 -0.16 -11.56 2.50
N LEU A 6 -0.82 -11.13 1.42
CA LEU A 6 -0.29 -11.34 0.05
C LEU A 6 1.05 -10.62 -0.16
N GLY A 7 1.19 -9.39 0.34
CA GLY A 7 2.44 -8.65 0.25
C GLY A 7 3.60 -9.36 0.95
N ALA A 8 3.36 -9.94 2.12
CA ALA A 8 4.36 -10.72 2.85
C ALA A 8 4.77 -11.99 2.08
N ALA A 9 3.80 -12.72 1.52
CA ALA A 9 4.07 -13.90 0.71
C ALA A 9 4.94 -13.58 -0.52
N ILE A 10 4.70 -12.43 -1.18
CA ILE A 10 5.54 -11.98 -2.30
C ILE A 10 6.98 -11.70 -1.84
N VAL A 11 7.17 -11.09 -0.67
CA VAL A 11 8.51 -10.87 -0.11
C VAL A 11 9.21 -12.19 0.16
N GLU A 12 8.52 -13.15 0.79
CA GLU A 12 9.07 -14.49 1.04
C GLU A 12 9.49 -15.19 -0.26
N GLU A 13 8.70 -15.07 -1.33
CA GLU A 13 9.02 -15.64 -2.63
C GLU A 13 10.22 -14.94 -3.31
N LEU A 14 10.32 -13.61 -3.18
CA LEU A 14 11.45 -12.83 -3.68
C LEU A 14 12.76 -13.17 -2.94
N ASP A 15 12.70 -13.33 -1.62
CA ASP A 15 13.83 -13.78 -0.81
C ASP A 15 14.25 -15.20 -1.19
N ALA A 16 13.29 -16.12 -1.35
CA ALA A 16 13.55 -17.52 -1.73
C ALA A 16 14.20 -17.65 -3.11
N CYS A 17 13.89 -16.76 -4.06
CA CYS A 17 14.53 -16.75 -5.38
C CYS A 17 15.84 -15.95 -5.44
N GLY A 18 16.30 -15.39 -4.31
CA GLY A 18 17.55 -14.63 -4.24
C GLY A 18 17.50 -13.29 -4.98
N ASN A 19 16.33 -12.64 -5.00
CA ASN A 19 16.17 -11.33 -5.63
C ASN A 19 17.11 -10.30 -4.99
N ARG A 20 18.01 -9.72 -5.79
CA ARG A 20 19.04 -8.78 -5.32
C ARG A 20 18.55 -7.35 -5.07
N TYR A 21 17.34 -7.01 -5.53
CA TYR A 21 16.80 -5.66 -5.40
C TYR A 21 16.11 -5.48 -4.05
N PRO A 22 16.24 -4.30 -3.38
CA PRO A 22 15.56 -4.06 -2.11
C PRO A 22 14.04 -4.20 -2.24
N HIS A 23 13.42 -4.98 -1.37
CA HIS A 23 11.98 -5.20 -1.35
C HIS A 23 11.50 -5.40 0.09
N HIS A 24 10.31 -4.89 0.41
CA HIS A 24 9.71 -5.00 1.73
C HIS A 24 8.19 -4.76 1.64
N ALA A 25 7.40 -5.56 2.34
CA ALA A 25 5.97 -5.40 2.43
C ALA A 25 5.61 -4.43 3.56
N LEU A 26 4.89 -3.37 3.24
CA LEU A 26 4.34 -2.44 4.24
C LEU A 26 2.89 -2.80 4.51
N ILE A 27 2.61 -3.29 5.72
CA ILE A 27 1.26 -3.66 6.16
C ILE A 27 0.78 -2.62 7.16
N TYR A 28 -0.29 -1.91 6.80
CA TYR A 28 -0.89 -0.89 7.64
C TYR A 28 -2.27 -1.35 8.11
N PRO A 29 -2.46 -1.64 9.41
CA PRO A 29 -3.77 -1.97 9.94
C PRO A 29 -4.78 -0.87 9.61
N HIS A 30 -6.00 -1.27 9.25
CA HIS A 30 -7.09 -0.36 8.90
C HIS A 30 -6.85 0.52 7.67
N ALA A 31 -5.85 0.21 6.84
CA ALA A 31 -5.73 0.76 5.50
C ALA A 31 -6.54 -0.10 4.51
N GLY A 32 -7.22 0.55 3.57
CA GLY A 32 -7.99 -0.11 2.52
C GLY A 32 -7.26 -0.14 1.19
N HIS A 33 -7.84 -0.83 0.22
CA HIS A 33 -7.32 -0.97 -1.14
C HIS A 33 -7.10 0.38 -1.85
N GLY A 34 -7.90 1.40 -1.51
CA GLY A 34 -7.79 2.76 -2.07
C GLY A 34 -6.68 3.63 -1.47
N VAL A 35 -5.90 3.13 -0.50
CA VAL A 35 -4.90 3.91 0.26
C VAL A 35 -3.87 4.62 -0.61
N GLY A 36 -3.48 4.03 -1.74
CA GLY A 36 -2.42 4.55 -2.62
C GLY A 36 -2.85 5.55 -3.70
N THR A 37 -4.14 5.89 -3.82
CA THR A 37 -4.57 6.93 -4.78
C THR A 37 -4.12 8.32 -4.33
N PHE A 38 -3.99 9.26 -5.28
CA PHE A 38 -3.29 10.56 -5.17
C PHE A 38 -3.19 11.08 -3.73
N PRO A 39 -1.99 11.48 -3.27
CA PRO A 39 -1.83 11.99 -1.92
C PRO A 39 -2.87 13.09 -1.67
N TYR A 40 -3.49 13.04 -0.49
CA TYR A 40 -4.56 13.97 -0.07
C TYR A 40 -5.94 13.78 -0.71
N LEU A 41 -6.24 12.61 -1.31
CA LEU A 41 -7.63 12.26 -1.60
C LEU A 41 -8.44 12.20 -0.30
N ALA A 42 -9.60 12.86 -0.27
CA ALA A 42 -10.50 12.75 0.86
C ALA A 42 -10.90 11.28 1.08
N ALA A 43 -10.83 10.81 2.33
CA ALA A 43 -11.22 9.45 2.66
C ALA A 43 -12.69 9.17 2.23
N GLY A 44 -12.98 7.96 1.77
CA GLY A 44 -14.32 7.58 1.30
C GLY A 44 -14.67 8.06 -0.12
N THR A 45 -13.68 8.39 -0.95
CA THR A 45 -13.93 8.73 -2.35
C THR A 45 -14.43 7.48 -3.10
N ARG A 46 -15.67 7.58 -3.62
CA ARG A 46 -16.35 6.55 -4.41
C ARG A 46 -15.65 6.37 -5.75
N TYR A 47 -15.25 5.15 -6.10
CA TYR A 47 -14.63 4.86 -7.40
C TYR A 47 -15.67 4.99 -8.54
N PRO A 48 -15.53 5.94 -9.49
CA PRO A 48 -16.61 6.27 -10.42
C PRO A 48 -16.67 5.37 -11.68
N LEU A 49 -15.69 4.50 -11.88
CA LEU A 49 -15.51 3.78 -13.16
C LEU A 49 -16.51 2.65 -13.42
N THR A 50 -17.24 2.17 -12.41
CA THR A 50 -18.22 1.08 -12.57
C THR A 50 -19.67 1.51 -12.37
N GLY A 51 -19.92 2.79 -12.04
CA GLY A 51 -21.23 3.29 -11.64
C GLY A 51 -21.77 2.68 -10.33
N ARG A 52 -20.99 1.83 -9.65
CA ARG A 52 -21.37 1.16 -8.40
C ARG A 52 -20.49 1.64 -7.26
N GLU A 53 -21.08 1.70 -6.08
CA GLU A 53 -20.31 1.86 -4.85
C GLU A 53 -19.46 0.59 -4.64
N ILE A 54 -18.15 0.77 -4.56
CA ILE A 54 -17.23 -0.29 -4.18
C ILE A 54 -16.64 0.14 -2.84
N ASP A 55 -16.89 -0.65 -1.81
CA ASP A 55 -16.19 -0.52 -0.54
C ASP A 55 -14.76 -1.03 -0.73
N LEU A 56 -13.80 -0.10 -0.65
CA LEU A 56 -12.37 -0.40 -0.75
C LEU A 56 -11.75 -0.70 0.61
N GLY A 57 -12.55 -0.74 1.68
CA GLY A 57 -12.10 -1.00 3.04
C GLY A 57 -11.28 0.14 3.65
N GLY A 58 -10.76 -0.15 4.84
CA GLY A 58 -9.99 0.80 5.65
C GLY A 58 -10.86 1.81 6.39
N THR A 59 -10.27 2.42 7.42
CA THR A 59 -10.89 3.55 8.13
C THR A 59 -10.30 4.86 7.61
N ARG A 60 -11.01 5.98 7.82
CA ARG A 60 -10.51 7.30 7.43
C ARG A 60 -9.15 7.61 8.05
N ALA A 61 -9.01 7.35 9.36
CA ALA A 61 -7.76 7.57 10.08
C ALA A 61 -6.66 6.60 9.65
N GLY A 62 -7.00 5.32 9.43
CA GLY A 62 -6.05 4.31 8.97
C GLY A 62 -5.49 4.61 7.59
N ASN A 63 -6.33 5.02 6.64
CA ASN A 63 -5.88 5.42 5.30
C ASN A 63 -4.97 6.65 5.34
N ALA A 64 -5.31 7.68 6.13
CA ALA A 64 -4.48 8.88 6.24
C ALA A 64 -3.09 8.58 6.84
N ALA A 65 -3.05 7.81 7.93
CA ALA A 65 -1.81 7.40 8.57
C ALA A 65 -0.96 6.53 7.63
N ALA A 66 -1.58 5.61 6.89
CA ALA A 66 -0.89 4.75 5.93
C ALA A 66 -0.34 5.52 4.72
N GLN A 67 -1.05 6.54 4.22
CA GLN A 67 -0.55 7.42 3.16
C GLN A 67 0.70 8.16 3.59
N GLU A 68 0.66 8.82 4.74
CA GLU A 68 1.79 9.58 5.27
C GLU A 68 3.00 8.67 5.54
N ALA A 69 2.80 7.57 6.26
CA ALA A 69 3.87 6.65 6.60
C ALA A 69 4.44 5.92 5.37
N GLY A 70 3.57 5.50 4.44
CA GLY A 70 3.95 4.78 3.23
C GLY A 70 4.75 5.65 2.27
N TRP A 71 4.37 6.92 2.10
CA TRP A 71 5.08 7.83 1.20
C TRP A 71 6.54 8.05 1.62
N HIS A 72 6.81 8.23 2.91
CA HIS A 72 8.18 8.33 3.42
C HIS A 72 9.01 7.08 3.12
N ARG A 73 8.40 5.88 3.16
CA ARG A 73 9.11 4.63 2.82
C ARG A 73 9.42 4.52 1.33
N VAL A 74 8.50 4.95 0.46
CA VAL A 74 8.74 5.01 -0.99
C VAL A 74 9.90 5.97 -1.30
N LEU A 75 9.88 7.18 -0.73
CA LEU A 75 10.96 8.15 -0.92
C LEU A 75 12.31 7.62 -0.42
N ALA A 76 12.33 6.96 0.76
CA ALA A 76 13.55 6.35 1.29
C ALA A 76 14.08 5.23 0.39
N LEU A 77 13.20 4.39 -0.16
CA LEU A 77 13.58 3.36 -1.14
C LEU A 77 14.20 4.01 -2.39
N LEU A 78 13.52 5.00 -2.99
CA LEU A 78 14.03 5.70 -4.18
C LEU A 78 15.38 6.36 -3.92
N ALA A 79 15.55 7.03 -2.76
CA ALA A 79 16.83 7.63 -2.38
C ALA A 79 17.94 6.59 -2.21
N SER A 80 17.62 5.38 -1.73
CA SER A 80 18.60 4.29 -1.59
C SER A 80 19.08 3.72 -2.93
N LEU A 81 18.33 3.94 -4.02
CA LEU A 81 18.68 3.47 -5.36
C LEU A 81 19.70 4.37 -6.07
N GLY A 82 20.06 5.52 -5.50
CA GLY A 82 21.10 6.40 -6.04
C GLY A 82 20.73 7.09 -7.36
N LEU A 83 19.45 7.36 -7.60
CA LEU A 83 18.96 8.18 -8.71
C LEU A 83 19.36 9.65 -8.55
#